data_AF-A0A9E0SC50-F1
#
_entry.id   AF-A0A9E0SC50-F1
#
_cell.length_a   1.000
_cell.length_b   1.000
_cell.length_c   1.000
_cell.angle_alpha   90.00
_cell.angle_beta   90.00
_cell.angle_gamma   90.00
#
_symmetry.space_group_name_H-M   'P 1'
#
loop_
_entity.id
_entity.type
_entity.pdbx_description
1 polymer ?
#
loop_
_entity_poly.entity_id
_entity_poly.type
_entity_poly.pdbx_seq_one_letter_code
_entity_poly.pdbx_strand_id
1 'polypeptide(L)'
;MDKRQNERNRKFLLDRMIKPQLVSKLSDIQVLNIVSFALDHTHASNLNHILVQLASLDLLKHEACSFLVGNKVATVEQLKSLNKEQISSIAEDYRGDSDFDNAVRMVREAVIEGQQKQLAFYQGRDYDGIGHKAARGRK
;
A
#
# COMPACT_ATOMS: atom_id res chain seq x y z
N MET A 1 4.08 -0.91 -23.16
CA MET A 1 5.24 0.00 -22.95
C MET A 1 6.35 -0.40 -23.91
N ASP A 2 7.04 0.56 -24.54
CA ASP A 2 8.20 0.29 -25.41
C ASP A 2 9.32 -0.39 -24.58
N LYS A 3 9.92 -1.47 -25.10
CA LYS A 3 11.03 -2.19 -24.47
C LYS A 3 12.18 -1.26 -24.11
N ARG A 4 12.52 -0.31 -24.98
CA ARG A 4 13.59 0.67 -24.73
C ARG A 4 13.24 1.60 -23.57
N GLN A 5 11.98 2.01 -23.47
CA GLN A 5 11.52 2.86 -22.37
C GLN A 5 11.56 2.11 -21.04
N ASN A 6 11.17 0.83 -21.04
CA ASN A 6 11.23 -0.01 -19.85
C ASN A 6 12.68 -0.20 -19.34
N GLU A 7 13.62 -0.47 -20.24
CA GLU A 7 15.04 -0.58 -19.89
C GLU A 7 15.59 0.73 -19.30
N ARG A 8 15.21 1.89 -19.87
CA ARG A 8 15.58 3.20 -19.32
C ARG A 8 14.99 3.41 -17.92
N ASN A 9 13.73 3.06 -17.71
CA ASN A 9 13.07 3.16 -16.40
C ASN A 9 13.74 2.24 -15.36
N ARG A 10 14.05 0.99 -15.74
CA ARG A 10 14.77 0.05 -14.85
C ARG A 10 16.17 0.56 -14.52
N LYS A 11 16.90 1.10 -15.50
CA LYS A 11 18.20 1.74 -15.28
C LYS A 11 18.10 2.90 -14.30
N PHE A 12 17.10 3.78 -14.46
CA PHE A 12 16.86 4.88 -13.54
C PHE A 12 16.68 4.38 -12.09
N LEU A 13 15.92 3.31 -11.87
CA LEU A 13 15.76 2.72 -10.53
C LEU A 13 17.08 2.20 -9.95
N LEU A 14 17.92 1.58 -10.77
CA LEU A 14 19.26 1.14 -10.35
C LEU A 14 20.17 2.31 -9.99
N ASP A 15 20.17 3.38 -10.79
CA ASP A 15 20.92 4.61 -10.53
C ASP A 15 20.47 5.31 -9.23
N ARG A 16 19.22 5.04 -8.80
CA ARG A 16 18.65 5.47 -7.51
C ARG A 16 18.94 4.51 -6.35
N MET A 17 19.93 3.63 -6.50
CA MET A 17 20.41 2.69 -5.48
C MET A 17 19.38 1.62 -5.08
N ILE A 18 18.34 1.39 -5.89
CA ILE A 18 17.42 0.28 -5.66
C ILE A 18 18.12 -1.01 -6.06
N LYS A 19 18.10 -2.01 -5.18
CA LYS A 19 18.83 -3.27 -5.37
C LYS A 19 18.41 -3.95 -6.69
N PRO A 20 19.35 -4.46 -7.50
CA PRO A 20 19.03 -5.11 -8.76
C PRO A 20 18.03 -6.26 -8.63
N GLN A 21 18.09 -7.01 -7.52
CA GLN A 21 17.18 -8.13 -7.24
C GLN A 21 15.74 -7.68 -6.97
N LEU A 22 15.54 -6.45 -6.49
CA LEU A 22 14.20 -5.85 -6.37
C LEU A 22 13.72 -5.40 -7.74
N VAL A 23 14.56 -4.65 -8.47
CA VAL A 23 14.20 -4.11 -9.79
C VAL A 23 13.83 -5.22 -10.77
N SER A 24 14.55 -6.35 -10.77
CA SER A 24 14.27 -7.47 -11.69
C SER A 24 12.94 -8.18 -11.42
N LYS A 25 12.40 -8.09 -10.20
CA LYS A 25 11.12 -8.71 -9.82
C LYS A 25 9.92 -7.81 -10.05
N LEU A 26 10.14 -6.50 -10.22
CA LEU A 26 9.05 -5.57 -10.51
C LEU A 26 8.52 -5.80 -11.92
N SER A 27 7.19 -5.82 -12.04
CA SER A 27 6.50 -5.78 -13.32
C SER A 27 6.69 -4.42 -13.99
N ASP A 28 6.47 -4.39 -15.29
CA ASP A 28 6.63 -3.20 -16.12
C ASP A 28 5.76 -2.02 -15.66
N ILE A 29 4.55 -2.31 -15.16
CA ILE A 29 3.65 -1.28 -14.63
C ILE A 29 4.13 -0.75 -13.26
N GLN A 30 4.67 -1.60 -12.39
CA GLN A 30 5.25 -1.18 -11.11
C GLN A 30 6.47 -0.29 -11.34
N VAL A 31 7.36 -0.69 -12.26
CA VAL A 31 8.51 0.12 -12.66
C VAL A 31 8.05 1.49 -13.14
N LEU A 32 7.04 1.55 -14.00
CA LEU A 32 6.49 2.80 -14.50
C LEU A 32 5.96 3.68 -13.35
N ASN A 33 5.12 3.14 -12.47
CA ASN A 33 4.53 3.88 -11.37
C ASN A 33 5.58 4.44 -10.39
N ILE A 34 6.60 3.64 -10.05
CA ILE A 34 7.69 4.07 -9.16
C ILE A 34 8.53 5.17 -9.82
N VAL A 35 8.81 5.07 -11.13
CA VAL A 35 9.54 6.11 -11.86
C VAL A 35 8.71 7.39 -11.95
N SER A 36 7.42 7.30 -12.27
CA SER A 36 6.52 8.47 -12.27
C SER A 36 6.52 9.16 -10.91
N PHE A 37 6.36 8.39 -9.82
CA PHE A 37 6.46 8.93 -8.46
C PHE A 37 7.81 9.65 -8.22
N ALA A 38 8.92 9.07 -8.68
CA ALA A 38 10.24 9.66 -8.51
C ALA A 38 10.42 10.99 -9.26
N LEU A 39 9.81 11.12 -10.45
CA LEU A 39 9.83 12.33 -11.25
C LEU A 39 8.98 13.44 -10.63
N ASP A 40 7.86 13.09 -10.00
CA ASP A 40 6.99 14.05 -9.31
C ASP A 40 7.57 14.53 -7.97
N HIS A 41 8.50 13.77 -7.37
CA HIS A 41 9.05 14.02 -6.04
C HIS A 41 10.58 14.23 -6.04
N THR A 42 11.14 14.79 -7.12
CA THR A 42 12.60 14.96 -7.31
C THR A 42 13.31 15.72 -6.18
N HIS A 43 12.59 16.59 -5.45
CA HIS A 43 13.12 17.38 -4.34
C HIS A 43 13.00 16.73 -2.96
N ALA A 44 12.40 15.54 -2.85
CA ALA A 44 12.27 14.86 -1.56
C ALA A 44 13.64 14.38 -1.04
N SER A 45 14.05 14.87 0.13
CA SER A 45 15.36 14.56 0.74
C SER A 45 15.53 13.07 1.05
N ASN A 46 14.42 12.36 1.24
CA ASN A 46 14.37 10.92 1.50
C ASN A 46 13.86 10.10 0.29
N LEU A 47 13.88 10.67 -0.92
CA LEU A 47 13.32 10.03 -2.12
C LEU A 47 13.81 8.59 -2.31
N ASN A 48 15.12 8.34 -2.27
CA ASN A 48 15.66 6.99 -2.47
C ASN A 48 15.12 5.99 -1.43
N HIS A 49 14.93 6.43 -0.18
CA HIS A 49 14.35 5.59 0.86
C HIS A 49 12.88 5.26 0.54
N ILE A 50 12.10 6.26 0.11
CA ILE A 50 10.71 6.08 -0.31
C ILE A 50 10.62 5.12 -1.49
N LEU A 51 11.49 5.25 -2.50
CA LEU A 51 11.48 4.36 -3.67
C LEU A 51 11.78 2.91 -3.30
N VAL A 52 12.72 2.67 -2.38
CA VAL A 52 13.00 1.31 -1.86
C VAL A 52 11.79 0.77 -1.11
N GLN A 53 11.12 1.59 -0.29
CA GLN A 53 9.91 1.18 0.42
C GLN A 53 8.77 0.85 -0.55
N LEU A 54 8.52 1.69 -1.56
CA LEU A 54 7.50 1.47 -2.58
C LEU A 54 7.76 0.21 -3.40
N ALA A 55 8.98 0.02 -3.89
CA ALA A 55 9.37 -1.20 -4.60
C ALA A 55 9.16 -2.45 -3.73
N SER A 56 9.47 -2.36 -2.44
CA SER A 56 9.29 -3.48 -1.52
C SER A 56 7.81 -3.76 -1.24
N LEU A 57 7.01 -2.72 -1.05
CA LEU A 57 5.56 -2.84 -0.82
C LEU A 57 4.84 -3.40 -2.04
N ASP A 58 5.17 -2.94 -3.24
CA ASP A 58 4.59 -3.45 -4.50
C ASP A 58 4.86 -4.95 -4.70
N LEU A 59 6.04 -5.44 -4.28
CA LEU A 59 6.36 -6.87 -4.33
C LEU A 59 5.63 -7.68 -3.25
N LEU A 60 5.45 -7.12 -2.06
CA LEU A 60 4.82 -7.82 -0.94
C LEU A 60 3.28 -7.83 -1.02
N LYS A 61 2.69 -6.72 -1.48
CA LYS A 61 1.24 -6.47 -1.43
C LYS A 61 0.59 -6.32 -2.80
N HIS A 62 1.33 -6.65 -3.88
CA HIS A 62 0.95 -6.49 -5.28
C HIS A 62 0.78 -5.04 -5.76
N GLU A 63 0.73 -4.91 -7.10
CA GLU A 63 1.13 -3.83 -8.02
C GLU A 63 0.61 -2.40 -7.78
N ALA A 64 -0.19 -2.16 -6.75
CA ALA A 64 -0.94 -0.92 -6.61
C ALA A 64 -0.39 0.06 -5.56
N CYS A 65 0.63 -0.31 -4.78
CA CYS A 65 1.14 0.60 -3.73
C CYS A 65 1.76 1.86 -4.35
N SER A 66 2.66 1.70 -5.32
CA SER A 66 3.25 2.84 -6.04
C SER A 66 2.21 3.66 -6.81
N PHE A 67 1.18 3.02 -7.35
CA PHE A 67 0.06 3.68 -8.02
C PHE A 67 -0.75 4.57 -7.05
N LEU A 68 -1.16 4.03 -5.89
CA LEU A 68 -1.95 4.77 -4.90
C LEU A 68 -1.16 5.93 -4.29
N VAL A 69 0.14 5.73 -4.02
CA VAL A 69 1.00 6.81 -3.52
C VAL A 69 1.27 7.86 -4.60
N GLY A 70 1.53 7.45 -5.84
CA GLY A 70 1.70 8.36 -6.98
C GLY A 70 0.49 9.26 -7.21
N ASN A 71 -0.72 8.71 -7.06
CA ASN A 71 -1.97 9.47 -7.18
C ASN A 71 -2.40 10.18 -5.89
N LYS A 72 -1.54 10.20 -4.85
CA LYS A 72 -1.82 10.85 -3.55
C LYS A 72 -3.03 10.29 -2.80
N VAL A 73 -3.50 9.09 -3.16
CA VAL A 73 -4.62 8.40 -2.50
C VAL A 73 -4.20 7.87 -1.13
N ALA A 74 -2.94 7.45 -1.00
CA ALA A 74 -2.38 6.95 0.24
C ALA A 74 -0.93 7.41 0.44
N THR A 75 -0.48 7.40 1.69
CA THR A 75 0.95 7.51 2.04
C THR A 75 1.57 6.11 2.22
N VAL A 76 2.89 6.03 2.09
CA VAL A 76 3.64 4.77 2.32
C VAL A 76 3.35 4.18 3.70
N GLU A 77 3.23 5.02 4.73
CA GLU A 77 2.93 4.55 6.10
C GLU A 77 1.52 3.98 6.22
N GLN A 78 0.51 4.59 5.60
CA GLN A 78 -0.86 4.05 5.59
C GLN A 78 -0.91 2.67 4.90
N LEU A 79 -0.18 2.51 3.80
CA LEU A 79 -0.15 1.23 3.08
C LEU A 79 0.52 0.10 3.86
N LYS A 80 1.42 0.41 4.81
CA LYS A 80 2.03 -0.61 5.67
C LYS A 80 1.00 -1.31 6.57
N SER A 81 -0.04 -0.60 7.01
CA SER A 81 -1.11 -1.16 7.86
C SER A 81 -2.21 -1.91 7.11
N LEU A 82 -2.29 -1.81 5.78
CA LEU A 82 -3.33 -2.47 4.98
C LEU A 82 -2.91 -3.86 4.51
N ASN A 83 -3.83 -4.81 4.37
CA ASN A 83 -3.52 -6.08 3.72
C ASN A 83 -3.57 -5.96 2.18
N LYS A 84 -3.23 -7.05 1.49
CA LYS A 84 -3.21 -7.10 0.02
C LYS A 84 -4.60 -6.84 -0.56
N GLU A 85 -5.63 -7.47 0.01
CA GLU A 85 -7.01 -7.42 -0.48
C GLU A 85 -7.58 -6.00 -0.39
N GLN A 86 -7.33 -5.30 0.72
CA GLN A 86 -7.70 -3.90 0.92
C GLN A 86 -7.02 -2.99 -0.12
N ILE A 87 -5.73 -3.18 -0.34
CA ILE A 87 -4.97 -2.39 -1.33
C ILE A 87 -5.51 -2.62 -2.74
N SER A 88 -5.77 -3.88 -3.12
CA SER A 88 -6.36 -4.22 -4.42
C SER A 88 -7.73 -3.58 -4.60
N SER A 89 -8.64 -3.73 -3.63
CA SER A 89 -10.00 -3.16 -3.71
C SER A 89 -9.98 -1.65 -3.85
N ILE A 90 -9.19 -0.93 -3.04
CA ILE A 90 -9.05 0.52 -3.14
C ILE A 90 -8.51 0.93 -4.52
N ALA A 91 -7.53 0.20 -5.04
CA ALA A 91 -6.93 0.51 -6.33
C ALA A 91 -7.84 0.20 -7.51
N GLU A 92 -8.64 -0.86 -7.44
CA GLU A 92 -9.64 -1.22 -8.45
C GLU A 92 -10.76 -0.18 -8.47
N ASP A 93 -11.32 0.17 -7.31
CA ASP A 93 -12.39 1.16 -7.19
C ASP A 93 -11.92 2.54 -7.67
N TYR A 94 -10.72 2.96 -7.26
CA TYR A 94 -10.16 4.24 -7.73
C TYR A 94 -9.90 4.25 -9.24
N ARG A 95 -9.50 3.12 -9.84
CA ARG A 95 -9.32 3.05 -11.30
C ARG A 95 -10.66 3.04 -12.04
N GLY A 96 -11.67 2.38 -11.49
CA GLY A 96 -13.00 2.25 -12.09
C GLY A 96 -13.77 3.56 -12.08
N ASP A 97 -13.83 4.21 -10.92
CA ASP A 97 -14.68 5.38 -10.71
C ASP A 97 -13.91 6.71 -10.74
N SER A 98 -12.57 6.67 -10.58
CA SER A 98 -11.71 7.86 -10.45
C SER A 98 -12.13 8.82 -9.33
N ASP A 99 -12.92 8.35 -8.37
CA ASP A 99 -13.36 9.12 -7.21
C ASP A 99 -12.25 9.16 -6.14
N PHE A 100 -11.48 10.23 -6.19
CA PHE A 100 -10.36 10.46 -5.28
C PHE A 100 -10.80 10.55 -3.81
N ASP A 101 -11.89 11.24 -3.53
CA ASP A 101 -12.34 11.47 -2.15
C ASP A 101 -12.85 10.16 -1.53
N ASN A 102 -13.58 9.37 -2.31
CA ASN A 102 -14.00 8.04 -1.90
C ASN A 102 -12.80 7.11 -1.65
N ALA A 103 -11.81 7.10 -2.56
CA ALA A 103 -10.62 6.27 -2.39
C ALA A 103 -9.80 6.65 -1.14
N VAL A 104 -9.63 7.95 -0.87
CA VAL A 104 -8.98 8.44 0.35
C VAL A 104 -9.77 8.05 1.60
N ARG A 105 -11.11 8.13 1.54
CA ARG A 105 -11.99 7.67 2.63
C ARG A 105 -11.81 6.17 2.90
N MET A 106 -11.81 5.33 1.87
CA MET A 106 -11.60 3.89 2.00
C MET A 106 -10.23 3.55 2.60
N VAL A 107 -9.16 4.26 2.18
CA VAL A 107 -7.84 4.12 2.81
C VAL A 107 -7.91 4.42 4.30
N ARG A 108 -8.55 5.52 4.70
CA ARG A 108 -8.67 5.89 6.11
C ARG A 108 -9.42 4.85 6.92
N GLU A 109 -10.56 4.36 6.41
CA GLU A 109 -11.37 3.32 7.07
C GLU A 109 -10.59 2.02 7.22
N ALA A 110 -9.90 1.58 6.17
CA ALA A 110 -9.11 0.36 6.19
C ALA A 110 -7.91 0.45 7.15
N VAL A 111 -7.29 1.63 7.28
CA VAL A 111 -6.21 1.88 8.25
C VAL A 111 -6.74 1.78 9.68
N ILE A 112 -7.88 2.41 9.97
CA ILE A 112 -8.51 2.36 11.30
C ILE A 112 -8.86 0.91 11.65
N GLU A 113 -9.49 0.18 10.73
CA GLU A 113 -9.83 -1.22 10.92
C GLU A 113 -8.60 -2.08 11.18
N GLY A 114 -7.52 -1.89 10.40
CA GLY A 114 -6.25 -2.61 10.57
C GLY A 114 -5.60 -2.35 11.94
N GLN A 115 -5.59 -1.08 12.38
CA GLN A 115 -5.07 -0.69 13.69
C GLN A 115 -5.91 -1.25 14.84
N GLN A 116 -7.24 -1.25 14.72
CA GLN A 116 -8.14 -1.83 15.71
C GLN A 116 -7.95 -3.35 15.81
N LYS A 117 -7.82 -4.07 14.68
CA LYS A 117 -7.53 -5.51 14.68
C LYS A 117 -6.20 -5.84 15.35
N GLN A 118 -5.15 -5.05 15.08
CA GLN A 118 -3.86 -5.21 15.76
C GLN A 118 -3.97 -4.96 17.27
N LEU A 119 -4.64 -3.89 17.69
CA LEU A 119 -4.85 -3.58 19.10
C LEU A 119 -5.63 -4.69 19.83
N ALA A 120 -6.68 -5.24 19.20
CA ALA A 120 -7.43 -6.36 19.75
C ALA A 120 -6.56 -7.61 19.95
N PHE A 121 -5.68 -7.91 18.99
CA PHE A 121 -4.72 -9.01 19.10
C PHE A 121 -3.71 -8.80 20.25
N TYR A 122 -3.19 -7.58 20.41
CA TYR A 122 -2.21 -7.26 21.45
C TYR A 122 -2.78 -7.15 22.86
N GLN A 123 -4.04 -6.73 23.01
CA GLN A 123 -4.66 -6.54 24.31
C GLN A 123 -5.19 -7.84 24.93
N GLY A 124 -5.10 -8.97 24.22
CA GLY A 124 -5.53 -10.27 24.72
C GLY A 124 -7.01 -10.30 25.15
N ARG A 125 -7.83 -9.37 24.62
CA ARG A 125 -9.25 -9.22 24.95
C ARG A 125 -10.11 -9.59 23.75
N ASP A 126 -10.84 -10.67 23.95
CA ASP A 126 -12.22 -10.90 23.50
C ASP A 126 -12.43 -11.46 22.08
N TYR A 127 -12.13 -12.77 21.98
CA TYR A 127 -13.09 -13.72 21.41
C TYR A 127 -14.18 -14.02 22.46
N ASP A 128 -14.89 -12.99 22.95
CA ASP A 128 -16.03 -13.14 23.86
C ASP A 128 -17.27 -12.53 23.21
N GLY A 129 -17.73 -13.20 22.15
CA GLY A 129 -18.94 -12.84 21.40
C GLY A 129 -20.00 -13.93 21.34
N ILE A 130 -19.73 -15.16 21.82
CA ILE A 130 -20.75 -16.21 21.89
C ILE A 130 -20.50 -17.09 23.12
N GLY A 131 -21.28 -16.88 24.18
CA GLY A 131 -21.50 -17.94 25.16
C GLY A 131 -21.27 -17.59 26.62
N HIS A 132 -21.89 -16.54 27.14
CA HIS A 132 -22.39 -16.63 28.52
C HIS A 132 -23.70 -15.86 28.67
N LYS A 133 -24.81 -16.57 28.39
CA LYS A 133 -26.04 -16.40 29.16
C LYS A 133 -25.71 -16.69 30.62
N ALA A 134 -25.20 -15.69 31.33
CA ALA A 134 -25.04 -15.73 32.77
C ALA A 134 -25.24 -14.32 33.33
N ALA A 135 -26.43 -13.77 33.08
CA ALA A 135 -26.95 -12.69 33.91
C ALA A 135 -28.44 -12.90 34.19
N ARG A 136 -28.68 -13.43 35.39
CA ARG A 136 -29.78 -13.08 36.31
C ARG A 136 -31.17 -13.63 36.03
N GLY A 137 -31.43 -14.75 36.68
CA GLY A 137 -32.73 -15.11 37.24
C GLY A 137 -32.54 -15.79 38.60
N ARG A 138 -32.01 -15.06 39.60
CA ARG A 138 -32.21 -15.43 41.01
C ARG A 138 -33.66 -15.07 41.35
N LYS A 139 -34.53 -16.06 41.44
CA LYS A 139 -35.42 -16.35 42.57
C LYS A 139 -36.13 -17.67 42.30
#